data_AF-A0A6P9AVV4-F1
#
_entry.id   AF-A0A6P9AVV4-F1
#
_cell.length_a   1.000
_cell.length_b   1.000
_cell.length_c   1.000
_cell.angle_alpha   90.00
_cell.angle_beta   90.00
_cell.angle_gamma   90.00
#
_symmetry.space_group_name_H-M   'P 1'
#
loop_
_entity.id
_entity.type
_entity.pdbx_description
1 polymer ?
#
loop_
_entity_poly.entity_id
_entity_poly.type
_entity_poly.pdbx_seq_one_letter_code
_entity_poly.pdbx_strand_id
1 'polypeptide(L)'
;YHAKSIANIREATQSFARNPLFYRPVAIALDTKGPEIRTGLIKGGENKEAELVKGSRLIVTTDPAFREQCDSQNIWVDYANLPKVVNVGGRIFIDDGLISLLVKERRADSCVVEVENGGMLCSRKGVNLPGAKVDLPALSERDRHDLEFGVQQGVDMIFASFI
;
A
#
# COMPACT_ATOMS: atom_id res chain seq x y z
N TYR A 1 3.86 4.87 18.29
CA TYR A 1 3.56 6.17 17.66
C TYR A 1 2.09 6.55 17.84
N HIS A 2 1.14 5.81 17.26
CA HIS A 2 -0.30 6.17 17.28
C HIS A 2 -0.91 6.36 18.69
N ALA A 3 -0.56 5.53 19.67
CA ALA A 3 -1.02 5.71 21.06
C ALA A 3 -0.64 7.08 21.65
N LYS A 4 0.55 7.60 21.30
CA LYS A 4 0.99 8.93 21.71
C LYS A 4 0.16 10.02 21.04
N SER A 5 -0.15 9.87 19.75
CA SER A 5 -1.02 10.81 19.03
C SER A 5 -2.43 10.84 19.66
N ILE A 6 -2.99 9.69 19.99
CA ILE A 6 -4.29 9.56 20.67
C ILE A 6 -4.26 10.26 22.04
N ALA A 7 -3.22 10.01 22.84
CA ALA A 7 -3.04 10.66 24.13
C ALA A 7 -2.97 12.19 24.00
N ASN A 8 -2.20 12.70 23.04
CA ASN A 8 -2.08 14.13 22.78
C ASN A 8 -3.42 14.76 22.34
N ILE A 9 -4.18 14.08 21.46
CA ILE A 9 -5.52 14.56 21.03
C ILE A 9 -6.46 14.66 22.23
N ARG A 10 -6.43 13.66 23.11
CA ARG A 10 -7.26 13.64 24.33
C ARG A 10 -6.86 14.75 25.30
N GLU A 11 -5.57 14.93 25.55
CA GLU A 11 -5.05 16.01 26.39
C GLU A 11 -5.47 17.38 25.84
N ALA A 12 -5.28 17.60 24.54
CA ALA A 12 -5.71 18.84 23.87
C ALA A 12 -7.22 19.06 24.02
N THR A 13 -8.04 18.05 23.76
CA THR A 13 -9.50 18.12 23.88
C THR A 13 -9.94 18.45 25.33
N GLN A 14 -9.32 17.80 26.32
CA GLN A 14 -9.64 18.02 27.74
C GLN A 14 -9.16 19.39 28.26
N SER A 15 -8.16 20.01 27.62
CA SER A 15 -7.72 21.37 27.99
C SER A 15 -8.86 22.41 27.87
N PHE A 16 -9.84 22.16 26.98
CA PHE A 16 -11.03 23.00 26.81
C PHE A 16 -12.23 22.56 27.67
N ALA A 17 -12.13 21.47 28.44
CA ALA A 17 -13.23 20.94 29.24
C ALA A 17 -13.59 21.77 30.48
N ARG A 18 -12.74 22.75 30.86
CA ARG A 18 -12.99 23.64 32.01
C ARG A 18 -14.25 24.49 31.87
N ASN A 19 -14.69 24.78 30.64
CA ASN A 19 -15.92 25.50 30.38
C ASN A 19 -16.80 24.73 29.38
N PRO A 20 -17.91 24.14 29.83
CA PRO A 20 -18.82 23.38 28.97
C PRO A 20 -19.35 24.17 27.76
N LEU A 21 -19.45 25.51 27.85
CA LEU A 21 -19.89 26.36 26.74
C LEU A 21 -18.88 26.41 25.57
N PHE A 22 -17.61 26.14 25.86
CA PHE A 22 -16.52 26.15 24.86
C PHE A 22 -15.98 24.76 24.55
N TYR A 23 -16.42 23.73 25.27
CA TYR A 23 -16.04 22.35 25.00
C TYR A 23 -16.51 21.92 23.61
N ARG A 24 -15.61 21.29 22.85
CA ARG A 24 -15.90 20.71 21.55
C ARG A 24 -15.55 19.22 21.61
N PRO A 25 -16.53 18.31 21.47
CA PRO A 25 -16.24 16.90 21.29
C PRO A 25 -15.36 16.69 20.06
N VAL A 26 -14.32 15.87 20.20
CA VAL A 26 -13.42 15.47 19.11
C VAL A 26 -13.45 13.95 19.02
N ALA A 27 -13.93 13.44 17.89
CA ALA A 27 -13.89 12.02 17.61
C ALA A 27 -12.51 11.61 17.09
N ILE A 28 -12.09 10.39 17.41
CA ILE A 28 -10.87 9.75 16.92
C ILE A 28 -11.29 8.59 16.03
N ALA A 29 -10.87 8.64 14.76
CA ALA A 29 -11.07 7.57 13.80
C ALA A 29 -9.78 6.74 13.65
N LEU A 30 -9.92 5.42 13.54
CA LEU A 30 -8.85 4.53 13.07
C LEU A 30 -9.11 4.18 11.61
N ASP A 31 -8.12 4.45 10.77
CA ASP A 31 -8.14 4.08 9.35
C ASP A 31 -7.31 2.80 9.17
N THR A 32 -7.95 1.74 8.69
CA THR A 32 -7.28 0.45 8.47
C THR A 32 -6.37 0.52 7.26
N LYS A 33 -5.21 -0.13 7.33
CA LYS A 33 -4.32 -0.30 6.18
C LYS A 33 -5.04 -1.01 5.03
N GLY A 34 -5.80 -2.06 5.35
CA GLY A 34 -6.53 -2.85 4.39
C GLY A 34 -5.63 -3.70 3.48
N PRO A 35 -6.24 -4.46 2.55
CA PRO A 35 -5.55 -5.33 1.61
C PRO A 35 -4.88 -4.54 0.46
N GLU A 36 -3.93 -3.68 0.77
CA GLU A 36 -3.13 -2.99 -0.24
C GLU A 36 -1.98 -3.88 -0.74
N ILE A 37 -1.65 -3.74 -2.02
CA ILE A 37 -0.47 -4.35 -2.64
C ILE A 37 0.63 -3.31 -2.68
N ARG A 38 1.86 -3.68 -2.31
CA ARG A 38 3.03 -2.78 -2.33
C ARG A 38 4.23 -3.38 -3.04
N THR A 39 5.06 -2.48 -3.57
CA THR A 39 6.39 -2.81 -4.09
C THR A 39 7.42 -3.05 -2.97
N GLY A 40 8.54 -3.66 -3.33
CA GLY A 40 9.68 -3.88 -2.44
C GLY A 40 10.52 -2.63 -2.17
N LEU A 41 11.73 -2.85 -1.64
CA LEU A 41 12.74 -1.81 -1.50
C LEU A 41 13.61 -1.73 -2.75
N ILE A 42 13.96 -0.51 -3.12
CA ILE A 42 14.93 -0.25 -4.18
C ILE A 42 16.32 -0.73 -3.72
N LYS A 43 17.03 -1.39 -4.62
CA LYS A 43 18.40 -1.87 -4.40
C LYS A 43 19.29 -0.72 -3.94
N GLY A 44 19.92 -0.89 -2.79
CA GLY A 44 20.80 0.12 -2.19
C GLY A 44 20.13 1.03 -1.15
N GLY A 45 18.85 0.82 -0.83
CA GLY A 45 18.20 1.38 0.38
C GLY A 45 16.92 2.17 0.11
N GLU A 46 16.20 2.51 1.19
CA GLU A 46 14.87 3.16 1.13
C GLU A 46 14.87 4.51 0.41
N ASN A 47 15.96 5.29 0.47
CA ASN A 47 16.10 6.61 -0.16
C ASN A 47 16.60 6.54 -1.61
N LYS A 48 16.66 5.34 -2.20
CA LYS A 48 17.02 5.14 -3.60
C LYS A 48 15.77 5.07 -4.46
N GLU A 49 15.97 5.45 -5.72
CA GLU A 49 14.93 5.47 -6.75
C GLU A 49 15.46 4.78 -8.00
N ALA A 50 14.56 4.15 -8.74
CA ALA A 50 14.86 3.54 -10.03
C ALA A 50 14.03 4.23 -11.13
N GLU A 51 14.69 4.68 -12.20
CA GLU A 51 14.01 5.27 -13.34
C GLU A 51 13.40 4.17 -14.23
N LEU A 52 12.08 4.24 -14.44
CA LEU A 52 11.37 3.40 -15.38
C LEU A 52 11.14 4.17 -16.67
N VAL A 53 11.82 3.74 -17.74
CA VAL A 53 11.77 4.42 -19.04
C VAL A 53 10.63 3.86 -19.88
N LYS A 54 9.82 4.74 -20.47
CA LYS A 54 8.70 4.35 -21.36
C LYS A 54 9.18 3.45 -22.51
N GLY A 55 8.43 2.38 -22.77
CA GLY A 55 8.72 1.39 -23.81
C GLY A 55 9.76 0.34 -23.40
N SER A 56 10.44 0.51 -22.26
CA SER A 56 11.31 -0.54 -21.73
C SER A 56 10.51 -1.73 -21.22
N ARG A 57 11.16 -2.90 -21.17
CA ARG A 57 10.60 -4.12 -20.58
C ARG A 57 11.26 -4.41 -19.25
N LEU A 58 10.46 -4.84 -18.29
CA LEU A 58 10.90 -5.25 -16.96
C LEU A 58 10.07 -6.43 -16.45
N ILE A 59 10.50 -7.01 -15.34
CA ILE A 59 9.84 -8.13 -14.68
C ILE A 59 9.17 -7.63 -13.41
N VAL A 60 7.87 -7.89 -13.27
CA VAL A 60 7.17 -7.80 -11.98
C VAL A 60 7.17 -9.20 -11.38
N THR A 61 7.82 -9.40 -10.25
CA THR A 61 8.04 -10.71 -9.62
C THR A 61 7.42 -10.78 -8.23
N THR A 62 7.09 -11.99 -7.81
CA THR A 62 6.63 -12.31 -6.45
C THR A 62 7.71 -13.04 -5.63
N ASP A 63 8.86 -13.35 -6.23
CA ASP A 63 9.97 -14.04 -5.56
C ASP A 63 10.57 -13.18 -4.42
N PRO A 64 10.46 -13.63 -3.16
CA PRO A 64 10.98 -12.90 -2.00
C PRO A 64 12.47 -12.54 -2.07
N ALA A 65 13.27 -13.23 -2.89
CA ALA A 65 14.67 -12.88 -3.12
C ALA A 65 14.84 -11.44 -3.65
N PHE A 66 13.84 -10.92 -4.36
CA PHE A 66 13.83 -9.56 -4.93
C PHE A 66 13.20 -8.50 -4.03
N ARG A 67 12.71 -8.87 -2.84
CA ARG A 67 12.01 -7.96 -1.93
C ARG A 67 12.80 -6.69 -1.62
N GLU A 68 14.12 -6.79 -1.54
CA GLU A 68 15.02 -5.65 -1.27
C GLU A 68 15.98 -5.35 -2.44
N GLN A 69 15.65 -5.88 -3.62
CA GLN A 69 16.49 -5.78 -4.82
C GLN A 69 15.71 -5.20 -6.00
N CYS A 70 14.70 -4.37 -5.74
CA CYS A 70 13.94 -3.73 -6.81
C CYS A 70 14.81 -2.72 -7.56
N ASP A 71 14.70 -2.71 -8.89
CA ASP A 71 15.41 -1.78 -9.77
C ASP A 71 14.60 -1.54 -11.06
N SER A 72 15.23 -0.98 -12.09
CA SER A 72 14.56 -0.70 -13.37
C SER A 72 14.28 -1.95 -14.21
N GLN A 73 14.76 -3.12 -13.79
CA GLN A 73 14.59 -4.39 -14.51
C GLN A 73 13.70 -5.37 -13.73
N ASN A 74 13.69 -5.32 -12.39
CA ASN A 74 12.92 -6.22 -11.54
C ASN A 74 12.20 -5.44 -10.46
N ILE A 75 10.87 -5.62 -10.37
CA ILE A 75 10.04 -5.02 -9.32
C ILE A 75 9.38 -6.17 -8.55
N TRP A 76 9.70 -6.29 -7.27
CA TRP A 76 9.00 -7.21 -6.38
C TRP A 76 7.70 -6.59 -5.86
N VAL A 77 6.66 -7.42 -5.72
CA VAL A 77 5.39 -7.06 -5.08
C VAL A 77 5.02 -8.05 -3.97
N ASP A 78 4.33 -7.59 -2.94
CA ASP A 78 3.91 -8.40 -1.79
C ASP A 78 2.66 -9.26 -2.00
N TYR A 79 2.11 -9.27 -3.22
CA TYR A 79 0.94 -10.05 -3.59
C TYR A 79 1.32 -11.26 -4.45
N ALA A 80 1.52 -12.41 -3.80
CA ALA A 80 1.96 -13.66 -4.43
C ALA A 80 1.03 -14.16 -5.55
N ASN A 81 -0.25 -13.77 -5.52
CA ASN A 81 -1.22 -14.19 -6.53
C ASN A 81 -1.27 -13.25 -7.75
N LEU A 82 -0.46 -12.18 -7.80
CA LEU A 82 -0.44 -11.21 -8.90
C LEU A 82 -0.37 -11.88 -10.28
N PRO A 83 0.59 -12.78 -10.56
CA PRO A 83 0.72 -13.40 -11.89
C PRO A 83 -0.47 -14.27 -12.28
N LYS A 84 -1.34 -14.65 -11.33
CA LYS A 84 -2.53 -15.45 -11.58
C LYS A 84 -3.75 -14.61 -11.95
N VAL A 85 -3.88 -13.43 -11.35
CA VAL A 85 -5.08 -12.58 -11.48
C VAL A 85 -4.98 -11.53 -12.59
N VAL A 86 -3.77 -11.12 -12.97
CA VAL A 86 -3.57 -10.22 -14.11
C VAL A 86 -3.57 -11.00 -15.41
N ASN A 87 -4.12 -10.43 -16.48
CA ASN A 87 -4.12 -11.05 -17.81
C ASN A 87 -3.13 -10.34 -18.74
N VAL A 88 -2.67 -11.03 -19.79
CA VAL A 88 -1.94 -10.38 -20.89
C VAL A 88 -2.84 -9.29 -21.48
N GLY A 89 -2.29 -8.09 -21.69
CA GLY A 89 -3.05 -6.89 -22.04
C GLY A 89 -3.64 -6.12 -20.84
N GLY A 90 -3.56 -6.68 -19.63
CA GLY A 90 -3.93 -6.00 -18.39
C GLY A 90 -2.89 -4.96 -17.96
N ARG A 91 -3.31 -4.05 -17.06
CA ARG A 91 -2.46 -2.97 -16.55
C ARG A 91 -2.13 -3.14 -15.08
N ILE A 92 -0.92 -2.78 -14.72
CA ILE A 92 -0.44 -2.65 -13.35
C ILE A 92 -0.07 -1.18 -13.15
N PHE A 93 -0.69 -0.55 -12.16
CA PHE A 93 -0.43 0.84 -11.79
C PHE A 93 0.39 0.88 -10.52
N ILE A 94 1.40 1.76 -10.47
CA ILE A 94 2.26 1.95 -9.31
C ILE A 94 2.26 3.42 -8.93
N ASP A 95 2.33 3.70 -7.63
CA ASP A 95 2.43 5.05 -7.05
C ASP A 95 1.22 5.92 -7.45
N ASP A 96 0.04 5.53 -6.96
CA ASP A 96 -1.24 6.21 -7.23
C ASP A 96 -1.57 6.37 -8.72
N GLY A 97 -1.01 5.47 -9.55
CA GLY A 97 -1.23 5.43 -10.99
C GLY A 97 -0.33 6.36 -11.80
N LEU A 98 0.66 6.99 -11.18
CA LEU A 98 1.68 7.78 -11.90
C LEU A 98 2.47 6.89 -12.88
N ILE A 99 2.84 5.69 -12.45
CA ILE A 99 3.50 4.69 -13.30
C ILE A 99 2.46 3.69 -13.78
N SER A 100 2.52 3.34 -15.08
CA SER A 100 1.65 2.32 -15.66
C SER A 100 2.44 1.32 -16.49
N LEU A 101 2.16 0.03 -16.26
CA LEU A 101 2.83 -1.10 -16.87
C LEU A 101 1.79 -1.97 -17.57
N LEU A 102 2.09 -2.39 -18.80
CA LEU A 102 1.25 -3.29 -19.60
C LEU A 102 1.80 -4.71 -19.55
N VAL A 103 0.98 -5.66 -19.11
CA VAL A 103 1.37 -7.07 -19.04
C VAL A 103 1.49 -7.65 -20.45
N LYS A 104 2.68 -8.09 -20.83
CA LYS A 104 2.98 -8.72 -22.12
C LYS A 104 3.02 -10.25 -22.04
N GLU A 105 3.51 -10.78 -20.92
CA GLU A 105 3.68 -12.22 -20.70
C GLU A 105 3.41 -12.55 -19.23
N ARG A 106 2.80 -13.71 -18.98
CA ARG A 106 2.63 -14.28 -17.64
C ARG A 106 3.52 -15.49 -17.47
N ARG A 107 4.17 -15.58 -16.32
CA ARG A 107 4.97 -16.72 -15.87
C ARG A 107 4.39 -17.26 -14.56
N ALA A 108 5.00 -18.31 -14.02
CA ALA A 108 4.51 -18.96 -12.81
C ALA A 108 4.52 -18.04 -11.58
N ASP A 109 5.57 -17.24 -11.44
CA ASP A 109 5.89 -16.40 -10.27
C ASP A 109 6.08 -14.92 -10.64
N SER A 110 5.92 -14.56 -11.92
CA SER A 110 6.28 -13.26 -12.45
C SER A 110 5.49 -12.89 -13.71
N CYS A 111 5.54 -11.62 -14.09
CA CYS A 111 5.01 -11.10 -15.34
C CYS A 111 6.09 -10.29 -16.05
N VAL A 112 6.21 -10.47 -17.37
CA VAL A 112 6.97 -9.53 -18.21
C VAL A 112 6.02 -8.41 -18.59
N VAL A 113 6.44 -7.18 -18.32
CA VAL A 113 5.65 -5.99 -18.58
C VAL A 113 6.43 -4.99 -19.42
N GLU A 114 5.71 -4.11 -20.10
CA GLU A 114 6.24 -2.97 -20.82
C GLU A 114 5.77 -1.68 -20.15
N VAL A 115 6.66 -0.71 -19.99
CA VAL A 115 6.32 0.57 -19.36
C VAL A 115 5.50 1.41 -20.34
N GLU A 116 4.21 1.64 -20.04
CA GLU A 116 3.34 2.55 -20.81
C GLU A 116 3.55 4.01 -20.37
N ASN A 117 3.58 4.24 -19.06
CA ASN A 117 3.95 5.53 -18.45
C ASN A 117 5.08 5.32 -17.44
N GLY A 118 6.22 5.96 -17.71
CA GLY A 118 7.42 5.88 -16.91
C GLY A 118 7.43 6.84 -15.72
N GLY A 119 8.54 6.83 -14.97
CA GLY A 119 8.72 7.70 -13.82
C GLY A 119 9.77 7.17 -12.85
N MET A 120 9.94 7.86 -11.73
CA MET A 120 10.83 7.42 -10.65
C MET A 120 10.07 6.47 -9.73
N LEU A 121 10.52 5.22 -9.67
CA LEU A 121 10.03 4.23 -8.72
C LEU A 121 10.78 4.37 -7.40
N CYS A 122 10.07 4.69 -6.32
CA CYS A 122 10.61 4.62 -4.96
C CYS A 122 10.18 3.31 -4.26
N SER A 123 10.66 3.12 -3.03
CA SER A 123 10.35 1.94 -2.22
C SER A 123 8.91 1.95 -1.67
N ARG A 124 8.32 0.75 -1.50
CA ARG A 124 7.02 0.52 -0.82
C ARG A 124 5.82 1.29 -1.40
N LYS A 125 5.82 1.51 -2.71
CA LYS A 125 4.73 2.19 -3.42
C LYS A 125 3.52 1.28 -3.58
N GLY A 126 2.33 1.86 -3.52
CA GLY A 126 1.07 1.13 -3.72
C GLY A 126 0.95 0.63 -5.16
N VAL A 127 0.35 -0.54 -5.32
CA VAL A 127 0.10 -1.19 -6.61
C VAL A 127 -1.39 -1.42 -6.80
N ASN A 128 -1.93 -1.00 -7.94
CA ASN A 128 -3.34 -1.14 -8.28
C ASN A 128 -3.52 -1.97 -9.57
N LEU A 129 -4.50 -2.87 -9.57
CA LEU A 129 -4.75 -3.84 -10.64
C LEU A 129 -6.18 -3.72 -11.19
N PRO A 130 -6.49 -2.71 -12.01
CA PRO A 130 -7.85 -2.49 -12.49
C PRO A 130 -8.32 -3.66 -13.37
N GLY A 131 -9.54 -4.11 -13.09
CA GLY A 131 -10.16 -5.24 -13.79
C GLY A 131 -9.66 -6.63 -13.35
N ALA A 132 -8.64 -6.71 -12.49
CA ALA A 132 -8.24 -7.97 -11.86
C ALA A 132 -9.12 -8.27 -10.65
N LYS A 133 -9.52 -9.54 -10.48
CA LYS A 133 -10.17 -10.00 -9.25
C LYS A 133 -9.08 -10.28 -8.22
N VAL A 134 -8.85 -9.33 -7.33
CA VAL A 134 -7.91 -9.46 -6.22
C VAL A 134 -8.57 -10.30 -5.12
N ASP A 135 -7.91 -11.37 -4.69
CA ASP A 135 -8.43 -12.32 -3.67
C ASP A 135 -7.80 -12.11 -2.29
N LEU A 136 -7.34 -10.90 -2.01
CA LEU A 136 -6.85 -10.54 -0.69
C LEU A 136 -8.02 -10.57 0.32
N PRO A 137 -7.79 -11.07 1.54
CA PRO A 137 -8.81 -11.05 2.57
C PRO A 137 -9.17 -9.61 2.93
N ALA A 138 -10.44 -9.34 3.17
CA ALA A 138 -10.92 -8.00 3.57
C ALA A 138 -10.26 -7.49 4.87
N LEU A 139 -9.78 -8.41 5.73
CA LEU A 139 -9.01 -8.10 6.92
C LEU A 139 -7.75 -8.97 6.97
N SER A 140 -6.59 -8.34 6.90
CA SER A 140 -5.31 -9.01 7.18
C SER A 140 -5.13 -9.27 8.68
N GLU A 141 -4.17 -10.12 9.05
CA GLU A 141 -3.79 -10.32 10.45
C GLU A 141 -3.34 -9.01 11.12
N ARG A 142 -2.67 -8.15 10.35
CA ARG A 142 -2.31 -6.81 10.82
C ARG A 142 -3.53 -5.93 11.06
N ASP A 143 -4.51 -5.95 10.17
CA ASP A 143 -5.75 -5.19 10.38
C ASP A 143 -6.48 -5.67 11.64
N ARG A 144 -6.45 -6.97 11.95
CA ARG A 144 -7.00 -7.48 13.21
C ARG A 144 -6.29 -6.89 14.43
N HIS A 145 -4.96 -6.88 14.44
CA HIS A 145 -4.20 -6.23 15.52
C HIS A 145 -4.45 -4.72 15.60
N ASP A 146 -4.57 -4.04 14.46
CA ASP A 146 -4.87 -2.61 14.42
C ASP A 146 -6.29 -2.32 14.97
N LEU A 147 -7.27 -3.18 14.66
CA LEU A 147 -8.63 -3.10 15.21
C LEU A 147 -8.67 -3.39 16.71
N GLU A 148 -7.99 -4.44 17.18
CA GLU A 148 -7.85 -4.75 18.60
C GLU A 148 -7.20 -3.59 19.35
N PHE A 149 -6.15 -2.98 18.77
CA PHE A 149 -5.54 -1.77 19.28
C PHE A 149 -6.53 -0.60 19.31
N GLY A 150 -7.32 -0.38 18.25
CA GLY A 150 -8.36 0.65 18.21
C GLY A 150 -9.39 0.49 19.32
N VAL A 151 -9.85 -0.75 19.55
CA VAL A 151 -10.78 -1.09 20.65
C VAL A 151 -10.14 -0.80 22.01
N GLN A 152 -8.90 -1.25 22.24
CA GLN A 152 -8.16 -0.97 23.48
C GLN A 152 -7.95 0.53 23.71
N GLN A 153 -7.71 1.29 22.64
CA GLN A 153 -7.58 2.73 22.72
C GLN A 153 -8.91 3.45 22.90
N GLY A 154 -10.05 2.84 22.57
CA GLY A 154 -11.37 3.48 22.63
C GLY A 154 -11.55 4.55 21.56
N VAL A 155 -11.27 4.20 20.30
CA VAL A 155 -11.58 5.06 19.14
C VAL A 155 -13.09 5.09 18.87
N ASP A 156 -13.58 6.16 18.27
CA ASP A 156 -15.02 6.41 18.06
C ASP A 156 -15.56 5.75 16.78
N MET A 157 -14.71 5.58 15.78
CA MET A 157 -15.09 5.02 14.48
C MET A 157 -13.91 4.37 13.76
N ILE A 158 -14.23 3.45 12.85
CA ILE A 158 -13.28 2.76 11.98
C ILE A 158 -13.59 3.13 10.53
N PHE A 159 -12.56 3.53 9.78
CA PHE A 159 -12.61 3.59 8.32
C PHE A 159 -11.99 2.30 7.79
N ALA A 160 -12.85 1.44 7.25
CA ALA A 160 -12.44 0.16 6.68
C ALA A 160 -12.10 0.35 5.20
N SER A 161 -10.82 0.18 4.87
CA SER A 161 -10.29 0.36 3.53
C SER A 161 -10.63 -0.84 2.63
N PHE A 162 -10.94 -0.58 1.36
CA PHE A 162 -11.20 -1.59 0.31
C PHE A 162 -12.45 -2.48 0.54
N ILE A 163 -13.50 -1.94 1.17
CA ILE A 163 -14.84 -2.56 1.30
C ILE A 163 -15.74 -2.25 0.11
#